data_AF-A0A0F3RVK8-F1
#
_entry.id   AF-A0A0F3RVK8-F1
#
_cell.length_a   1.000
_cell.length_b   1.000
_cell.length_c   1.000
_cell.angle_alpha   90.00
_cell.angle_beta   90.00
_cell.angle_gamma   90.00
#
_symmetry.space_group_name_H-M   'P 1'
#
loop_
_entity.id
_entity.type
_entity.pdbx_description
1 polymer ?
#
loop_
_entity_poly.entity_id
_entity_poly.type
_entity_poly.pdbx_seq_one_letter_code
_entity_poly.pdbx_strand_id
1 'polypeptide(L)'
;MSDGKFCPQCGNQVKGDALFCPQCGHQFTTTQTPDAPDTPQPTRASRHAPQQAPTPQPTGHHNRWVAIVLGVLALAAVVVVTSNLIIRNQEAAHQRALQASESRVQSSKRASESRREAKEKSLAATAKSVVTDIIQNDDDLDARCTEVTIESHDGGNQYSGYAEVEDDDDDSTTIDITITDVKYDDSVSVHIDGDQDDKLNETFYSND
;
A
#
# COMPACT_ATOMS: atom_id res chain seq x y z
N MET A 1 -17.00 12.08 36.44
CA MET A 1 -16.29 12.59 35.24
C MET A 1 -14.81 12.38 35.50
N SER A 2 -14.03 11.97 34.51
CA SER A 2 -12.64 11.53 34.74
C SER A 2 -11.67 12.63 34.33
N ASP A 3 -11.15 13.39 35.29
CA ASP A 3 -10.17 14.44 35.01
C ASP A 3 -8.86 13.86 34.45
N GLY A 4 -8.49 14.31 33.25
CA GLY A 4 -7.30 13.91 32.54
C GLY A 4 -6.28 15.04 32.49
N LYS A 5 -5.02 14.74 32.82
CA LYS A 5 -3.87 15.65 32.66
C LYS A 5 -3.19 15.41 31.32
N PHE A 6 -2.62 16.44 30.71
CA PHE A 6 -1.81 16.27 29.50
C PHE A 6 -0.33 16.04 29.86
N CYS A 7 0.35 15.16 29.12
CA CYS A 7 1.77 14.91 29.33
C CYS A 7 2.61 16.09 28.81
N PRO A 8 3.50 16.69 29.63
CA PRO A 8 4.30 17.84 29.20
C PRO A 8 5.36 17.48 28.14
N GLN A 9 5.68 16.19 27.96
CA GLN A 9 6.74 15.74 27.07
C GLN A 9 6.24 15.34 25.66
N CYS A 10 4.99 14.88 25.53
CA CYS A 10 4.42 14.44 24.25
C CYS A 10 3.03 15.01 23.92
N GLY A 11 2.43 15.81 24.81
CA GLY A 11 1.11 16.42 24.62
C GLY A 11 -0.08 15.46 24.74
N ASN A 12 0.13 14.15 24.90
CA ASN A 12 -0.98 13.19 24.97
C ASN A 12 -1.77 13.28 26.29
N GLN A 13 -3.08 13.04 26.23
CA GLN A 13 -3.91 12.99 27.43
C GLN A 13 -3.63 11.72 28.25
N VAL A 14 -3.62 11.85 29.58
CA VAL A 14 -3.33 10.79 30.55
C VAL A 14 -4.32 10.93 31.72
N LYS A 15 -4.73 9.83 32.34
CA LYS A 15 -5.55 9.87 33.57
C LYS A 15 -4.80 10.61 34.69
N GLY A 16 -5.51 11.39 35.52
CA GLY A 16 -4.91 12.20 36.60
C GLY A 16 -3.94 11.40 37.49
N ASP A 17 -4.36 10.21 37.89
CA ASP A 17 -3.67 9.34 38.86
C ASP A 17 -2.47 8.56 38.26
N ALA A 18 -2.20 8.71 36.96
CA ALA A 18 -1.14 7.95 36.30
C ALA A 18 0.25 8.42 36.74
N LEU A 19 1.09 7.49 37.20
CA LEU A 19 2.50 7.71 37.54
C LEU A 19 3.40 7.81 36.31
N PHE A 20 2.98 7.28 35.16
CA PHE A 20 3.77 7.23 33.92
C PHE A 20 2.90 7.53 32.69
N CYS A 21 3.49 8.14 31.65
CA CYS A 21 2.82 8.36 30.38
C CYS A 21 2.87 7.08 29.50
N PRO A 22 1.73 6.52 29.06
CA PRO A 22 1.70 5.29 28.25
C PRO A 22 2.10 5.48 26.78
N GLN A 23 2.49 6.69 26.36
CA GLN A 23 2.93 6.98 24.98
C GLN A 23 4.41 7.34 24.85
N CYS A 24 5.04 7.86 25.91
CA CYS A 24 6.47 8.23 25.88
C CYS A 24 7.27 7.80 27.11
N GLY A 25 6.66 7.17 28.12
CA GLY A 25 7.35 6.70 29.33
C GLY A 25 7.70 7.79 30.36
N HIS A 26 7.35 9.06 30.14
CA HIS A 26 7.61 10.15 31.08
C HIS A 26 6.97 9.88 32.46
N GLN A 27 7.73 10.04 33.53
CA GLN A 27 7.30 9.81 34.91
C GLN A 27 6.72 11.08 35.54
N PHE A 28 5.57 10.98 36.19
CA PHE A 28 4.93 12.08 36.91
C PHE A 28 5.26 12.01 38.41
N THR A 29 6.22 12.81 38.87
CA THR A 29 6.57 12.90 40.30
C THR A 29 5.41 13.50 41.09
N THR A 30 4.72 12.68 41.89
CA THR A 30 3.69 13.13 42.82
C THR A 30 4.32 13.57 44.14
N THR A 31 4.52 14.88 44.30
CA THR A 31 4.87 15.47 45.61
C THR A 31 3.60 15.74 46.41
N GLN A 32 3.26 14.84 47.33
CA GLN A 32 2.34 15.13 48.44
C GLN A 32 3.07 14.86 49.76
N THR A 33 3.36 15.94 50.49
CA THR A 33 3.91 15.92 51.85
C THR A 33 2.78 16.25 52.83
N PRO A 34 2.67 15.50 53.93
CA PRO A 34 2.25 16.10 55.21
C PRO A 34 3.37 16.17 56.26
N ASP A 35 3.34 17.27 57.03
CA ASP A 35 4.09 17.72 58.23
C ASP A 35 4.42 16.66 59.32
N ALA A 36 5.39 16.82 60.26
CA ALA A 36 6.52 17.74 60.60
C ALA A 36 7.26 17.13 61.86
N PRO A 37 8.04 17.79 62.77
CA PRO A 37 8.58 19.16 62.88
C PRO A 37 10.05 19.27 63.45
N ASP A 38 10.41 20.48 63.95
CA ASP A 38 11.33 20.90 65.04
C ASP A 38 12.14 19.90 65.91
N THR A 39 13.36 20.15 66.43
CA THR A 39 14.46 21.18 66.38
C THR A 39 15.73 20.46 67.00
N PRO A 40 16.89 21.05 67.38
CA PRO A 40 17.58 22.29 67.00
C PRO A 40 19.05 22.13 66.53
N GLN A 41 19.59 23.24 66.03
CA GLN A 41 21.00 23.47 65.67
C GLN A 41 21.94 23.51 66.90
N PRO A 42 23.23 23.15 66.74
CA PRO A 42 24.31 23.78 67.50
C PRO A 42 25.35 24.45 66.60
N THR A 43 25.40 25.78 66.65
CA THR A 43 26.51 26.57 66.09
C THR A 43 27.58 26.77 67.15
N ARG A 44 28.84 26.35 66.92
CA ARG A 44 29.97 26.98 67.62
C ARG A 44 31.31 26.97 66.87
N ALA A 45 31.62 28.13 66.31
CA ALA A 45 32.92 28.81 66.18
C ALA A 45 34.25 28.02 66.29
N SER A 46 34.97 27.99 65.17
CA SER A 46 36.29 28.62 64.94
C SER A 46 37.53 28.23 65.78
N ARG A 47 38.59 27.81 65.08
CA ARG A 47 39.98 28.27 65.33
C ARG A 47 40.89 28.09 64.10
N HIS A 48 41.96 28.89 64.01
CA HIS A 48 43.06 28.82 63.02
C HIS A 48 44.34 28.31 63.73
N ALA A 49 45.49 28.01 63.11
CA ALA A 49 46.04 28.15 61.75
C ALA A 49 47.11 27.01 61.57
N PRO A 50 48.09 27.01 60.61
CA PRO A 50 48.38 27.86 59.45
C PRO A 50 48.65 27.09 58.13
N GLN A 51 49.09 27.81 57.09
CA GLN A 51 49.43 27.33 55.74
C GLN A 51 50.67 26.42 55.69
N GLN A 52 50.70 25.46 54.75
CA GLN A 52 51.94 24.97 54.12
C GLN A 52 51.77 24.75 52.60
N ALA A 53 52.58 25.49 51.82
CA ALA A 53 53.05 25.31 50.45
C ALA A 53 52.11 24.73 49.34
N PRO A 54 51.72 25.54 48.33
CA PRO A 54 51.42 25.01 47.00
C PRO A 54 52.73 24.59 46.30
N THR A 55 52.84 23.32 45.91
CA THR A 55 53.93 22.86 45.02
C THR A 55 53.73 23.43 43.61
N PRO A 56 54.75 24.06 43.00
CA PRO A 56 54.64 24.56 41.63
C PRO A 56 54.67 23.39 40.65
N GLN A 57 53.50 23.03 40.09
CA GLN A 57 53.47 22.20 38.89
C GLN A 57 53.87 23.05 37.67
N PRO A 58 54.89 22.66 36.90
CA PRO A 58 55.35 23.45 35.77
C PRO A 58 54.30 23.45 34.64
N THR A 59 53.71 24.62 34.40
CA THR A 59 52.77 24.83 33.29
C THR A 59 53.50 24.90 31.96
N GLY A 60 53.68 23.76 31.30
CA GLY A 60 53.99 23.70 29.87
C GLY A 60 52.81 24.18 29.02
N HIS A 61 52.57 25.49 28.95
CA HIS A 61 51.62 26.08 28.02
C HIS A 61 52.31 26.42 26.68
N HIS A 62 52.57 25.39 25.90
CA HIS A 62 52.57 25.50 24.45
C HIS A 62 51.66 24.40 23.89
N ASN A 63 50.89 24.74 22.84
CA ASN A 63 49.99 23.86 22.10
C ASN A 63 48.72 23.34 22.81
N ARG A 64 48.34 23.84 24.01
CA ARG A 64 47.00 23.57 24.58
C ARG A 64 45.86 24.02 23.66
N TRP A 65 46.01 25.17 23.00
CA TRP A 65 45.06 25.66 22.00
C TRP A 65 45.03 24.77 20.74
N VAL A 66 46.18 24.23 20.31
CA VAL A 66 46.27 23.27 19.20
C VAL A 66 45.54 21.97 19.51
N ALA A 67 45.64 21.47 20.76
CA ALA A 67 44.89 20.28 21.20
C ALA A 67 43.37 20.51 21.18
N ILE A 68 42.90 21.71 21.55
CA ILE A 68 41.48 22.08 21.45
C ILE A 68 41.04 22.14 19.98
N VAL A 69 41.81 22.80 19.12
CA VAL A 69 41.51 22.91 17.67
C VAL A 69 41.47 21.53 17.01
N LEU A 70 42.44 20.65 17.28
CA LEU A 70 42.46 19.27 16.78
C LEU A 70 41.27 18.45 17.29
N GLY A 71 40.89 18.61 18.56
CA GLY A 71 39.72 17.95 19.14
C GLY A 71 38.41 18.36 18.46
N VAL A 72 38.23 19.67 18.22
CA VAL A 72 37.06 20.20 17.50
C VAL A 72 37.03 19.72 16.05
N LEU A 73 38.17 19.71 15.35
CA LEU A 73 38.27 19.20 13.97
C LEU A 73 37.94 17.71 13.87
N ALA A 74 38.43 16.88 14.80
CA ALA A 74 38.12 15.46 14.84
C ALA A 74 36.62 15.21 15.10
N LEU A 75 36.01 15.98 16.01
CA LEU A 75 34.59 15.86 16.34
C LEU A 75 33.70 16.32 15.17
N ALA A 76 34.09 17.39 14.46
CA ALA A 76 33.43 17.81 13.22
C ALA A 76 33.51 16.74 12.12
N ALA A 77 34.67 16.10 11.94
CA ALA A 77 34.85 15.01 10.98
C ALA A 77 33.94 13.80 11.30
N VAL A 78 33.81 13.41 12.57
CA VAL A 78 32.89 12.34 13.02
C VAL A 78 31.43 12.71 12.72
N VAL A 79 31.01 13.96 12.96
CA VAL A 79 29.65 14.42 12.61
C VAL A 79 29.41 14.34 11.10
N VAL A 80 30.36 14.77 10.26
CA VAL A 80 30.23 14.70 8.80
C VAL A 80 30.14 13.25 8.32
N VAL A 81 30.97 12.34 8.84
CA VAL A 81 30.93 10.91 8.48
C VAL A 81 29.62 10.27 8.91
N THR A 82 29.17 10.48 10.15
CA THR A 82 27.91 9.92 10.66
C THR A 82 26.68 10.45 9.90
N SER A 83 26.62 11.75 9.60
CA SER A 83 25.57 12.31 8.74
C SER A 83 25.54 11.67 7.36
N ASN A 84 26.69 11.49 6.70
CA ASN A 84 26.76 10.83 5.38
C ASN A 84 26.26 9.37 5.42
N LEU A 85 26.58 8.63 6.50
CA LEU A 85 26.09 7.26 6.69
C LEU A 85 24.57 7.21 6.91
N ILE A 86 24.02 8.15 7.68
CA ILE A 86 22.57 8.24 7.97
C ILE A 86 21.79 8.62 6.71
N ILE A 87 22.26 9.63 5.97
CA ILE A 87 21.62 10.10 4.72
C ILE A 87 21.50 8.96 3.71
N ARG A 88 22.60 8.25 3.44
CA ARG A 88 22.63 7.08 2.53
C ARG A 88 21.66 5.97 2.94
N ASN A 89 21.47 5.75 4.24
CA ASN A 89 20.52 4.76 4.74
C ASN A 89 19.06 5.22 4.59
N GLN A 90 18.77 6.51 4.82
CA GLN A 90 17.45 7.08 4.60
C GLN A 90 17.07 7.13 3.12
N GLU A 91 18.01 7.47 2.22
CA GLU A 91 17.82 7.43 0.77
C GLU A 91 17.42 6.02 0.30
N ALA A 92 18.14 4.99 0.77
CA ALA A 92 17.81 3.60 0.45
C ALA A 92 16.44 3.16 0.99
N ALA A 93 16.04 3.63 2.17
CA ALA A 93 14.70 3.37 2.73
C ALA A 93 13.59 4.06 1.91
N HIS A 94 13.80 5.31 1.50
CA HIS A 94 12.85 6.05 0.66
C HIS A 94 12.71 5.44 -0.74
N GLN A 95 13.82 5.07 -1.39
CA GLN A 95 13.80 4.38 -2.68
C GLN A 95 13.05 3.04 -2.61
N ARG A 96 13.30 2.24 -1.57
CA ARG A 96 12.56 0.98 -1.34
C ARG A 96 11.07 1.22 -1.11
N ALA A 97 10.68 2.29 -0.41
CA ALA A 97 9.28 2.64 -0.19
C ALA A 97 8.58 3.03 -1.50
N LEU A 98 9.23 3.83 -2.35
CA LEU A 98 8.72 4.19 -3.68
C LEU A 98 8.57 2.95 -4.58
N GLN A 99 9.62 2.14 -4.72
CA GLN A 99 9.58 0.90 -5.50
C GLN A 99 8.51 -0.08 -4.99
N ALA A 100 8.30 -0.16 -3.67
CA ALA A 100 7.24 -0.96 -3.07
C ALA A 100 5.83 -0.42 -3.37
N SER A 101 5.66 0.90 -3.51
CA SER A 101 4.37 1.49 -3.90
C SER A 101 4.08 1.31 -5.40
N GLU A 102 5.08 1.54 -6.27
CA GLU A 102 4.97 1.36 -7.72
C GLU A 102 4.69 -0.11 -8.09
N SER A 103 5.45 -1.05 -7.51
CA SER A 103 5.25 -2.48 -7.74
C SER A 103 3.88 -2.96 -7.23
N ARG A 104 3.35 -2.41 -6.14
CA ARG A 104 1.98 -2.69 -5.68
C ARG A 104 0.94 -2.22 -6.69
N VAL A 105 1.03 -0.97 -7.17
CA VAL A 105 0.12 -0.42 -8.19
C VAL A 105 0.21 -1.20 -9.50
N GLN A 106 1.41 -1.59 -9.92
CA GLN A 106 1.60 -2.41 -11.12
C GLN A 106 1.04 -3.83 -10.93
N SER A 107 1.24 -4.44 -9.77
CA SER A 107 0.70 -5.77 -9.45
C SER A 107 -0.83 -5.77 -9.38
N SER A 108 -1.45 -4.71 -8.84
CA SER A 108 -2.92 -4.61 -8.79
C SER A 108 -3.52 -4.41 -10.18
N LYS A 109 -2.89 -3.58 -11.05
CA LYS A 109 -3.30 -3.43 -12.45
C LYS A 109 -3.24 -4.76 -13.21
N ARG A 110 -2.08 -5.44 -13.16
CA ARG A 110 -1.90 -6.76 -13.78
C ARG A 110 -2.89 -7.81 -13.25
N ALA A 111 -3.22 -7.76 -11.97
CA ALA A 111 -4.19 -8.67 -11.37
C ALA A 111 -5.65 -8.34 -11.71
N SER A 112 -5.99 -7.08 -12.03
CA SER A 112 -7.30 -6.72 -12.60
C SER A 112 -7.39 -7.06 -14.09
N GLU A 113 -6.31 -6.82 -14.84
CA GLU A 113 -6.20 -7.14 -16.27
C GLU A 113 -6.35 -8.65 -16.49
N SER A 114 -5.59 -9.49 -15.79
CA SER A 114 -5.67 -10.95 -15.93
C SER A 114 -6.99 -11.55 -15.46
N ARG A 115 -7.67 -10.92 -14.49
CA ARG A 115 -9.04 -11.31 -14.11
C ARG A 115 -10.06 -10.95 -15.18
N ARG A 116 -9.88 -9.81 -15.86
CA ARG A 116 -10.76 -9.40 -16.95
C ARG A 116 -10.58 -10.33 -18.15
N GLU A 117 -9.33 -10.56 -18.58
CA GLU A 117 -8.97 -11.50 -19.65
C GLU A 117 -9.50 -12.92 -19.38
N ALA A 118 -9.32 -13.45 -18.17
CA ALA A 118 -9.85 -14.76 -17.80
C ALA A 118 -11.38 -14.81 -17.85
N LYS A 119 -12.06 -13.71 -17.48
CA LYS A 119 -13.52 -13.61 -17.54
C LYS A 119 -14.03 -13.50 -18.98
N GLU A 120 -13.42 -12.63 -19.79
CA GLU A 120 -13.71 -12.46 -21.21
C GLU A 120 -13.55 -13.81 -21.93
N LYS A 121 -12.46 -14.53 -21.67
CA LYS A 121 -12.25 -15.88 -22.21
C LYS A 121 -13.30 -16.91 -21.77
N SER A 122 -13.71 -16.91 -20.49
CA SER A 122 -14.79 -17.81 -20.05
C SER A 122 -16.14 -17.43 -20.66
N LEU A 123 -16.41 -16.13 -20.82
CA LEU A 123 -17.65 -15.62 -21.36
C LEU A 123 -17.78 -15.98 -22.85
N ALA A 124 -16.72 -15.76 -23.64
CA ALA A 124 -16.64 -16.16 -25.04
C ALA A 124 -16.79 -17.68 -25.22
N ALA A 125 -16.15 -18.49 -24.37
CA ALA A 125 -16.26 -19.95 -24.43
C ALA A 125 -17.70 -20.46 -24.18
N THR A 126 -18.42 -19.87 -23.23
CA THR A 126 -19.83 -20.20 -22.98
C THR A 126 -20.74 -19.60 -24.06
N ALA A 127 -20.49 -18.36 -24.49
CA ALA A 127 -21.26 -17.71 -25.55
C ALA A 127 -21.20 -18.49 -26.86
N LYS A 128 -20.04 -19.05 -27.24
CA LYS A 128 -19.89 -19.93 -28.42
C LYS A 128 -20.91 -21.07 -28.43
N SER A 129 -21.12 -21.73 -27.30
CA SER A 129 -22.12 -22.79 -27.17
C SER A 129 -23.55 -22.26 -27.32
N VAL A 130 -23.85 -21.09 -26.73
CA VAL A 130 -25.18 -20.45 -26.85
C VAL A 130 -25.46 -19.97 -28.27
N VAL A 131 -24.49 -19.39 -28.98
CA VAL A 131 -24.64 -18.99 -30.39
C VAL A 131 -24.87 -20.21 -31.28
N THR A 132 -24.15 -21.31 -31.04
CA THR A 132 -24.37 -22.57 -31.76
C THR A 132 -25.78 -23.13 -31.49
N ASP A 133 -26.25 -23.05 -30.23
CA ASP A 133 -27.58 -23.50 -29.84
C ASP A 133 -28.69 -22.69 -30.55
N ILE A 134 -28.55 -21.36 -30.62
CA ILE A 134 -29.47 -20.47 -31.35
C ILE A 134 -29.48 -20.81 -32.84
N ILE A 135 -28.31 -20.82 -33.49
CA ILE A 135 -28.19 -21.08 -34.94
C ILE A 135 -28.79 -22.44 -35.34
N GLN A 136 -28.58 -23.47 -34.51
CA GLN A 136 -29.02 -24.84 -34.84
C GLN A 136 -30.47 -25.14 -34.43
N ASN A 137 -30.96 -24.58 -33.31
CA ASN A 137 -32.27 -24.94 -32.75
C ASN A 137 -33.35 -23.85 -32.89
N ASP A 138 -32.97 -22.56 -32.90
CA ASP A 138 -33.89 -21.44 -33.08
C ASP A 138 -33.99 -21.02 -34.56
N ASP A 139 -32.85 -20.95 -35.27
CA ASP A 139 -32.78 -20.57 -36.69
C ASP A 139 -32.79 -21.77 -37.66
N ASP A 140 -32.65 -23.00 -37.15
CA ASP A 140 -32.70 -24.27 -37.90
C ASP A 140 -31.62 -24.41 -39.02
N LEU A 141 -30.43 -23.85 -38.82
CA LEU A 141 -29.32 -23.86 -39.79
C LEU A 141 -28.26 -24.94 -39.51
N ASP A 142 -27.70 -25.57 -40.55
CA ASP A 142 -26.59 -26.53 -40.44
C ASP A 142 -25.23 -25.81 -40.35
N ALA A 143 -25.13 -24.89 -39.38
CA ALA A 143 -23.93 -24.11 -39.12
C ALA A 143 -23.63 -24.10 -37.62
N ARG A 144 -22.40 -23.72 -37.26
CA ARG A 144 -21.97 -23.64 -35.84
C ARG A 144 -21.02 -22.48 -35.61
N CYS A 145 -21.06 -21.91 -34.42
CA CYS A 145 -20.07 -20.92 -34.03
C CYS A 145 -18.71 -21.61 -33.81
N THR A 146 -17.63 -21.04 -34.35
CA THR A 146 -16.27 -21.56 -34.28
C THR A 146 -15.37 -20.76 -33.33
N GLU A 147 -15.50 -19.43 -33.32
CA GLU A 147 -14.86 -18.54 -32.33
C GLU A 147 -15.81 -17.40 -31.93
N VAL A 148 -15.66 -16.92 -30.70
CA VAL A 148 -16.31 -15.69 -30.22
C VAL A 148 -15.22 -14.74 -29.75
N THR A 149 -15.18 -13.54 -30.32
CA THR A 149 -14.26 -12.47 -29.94
C THR A 149 -15.04 -11.37 -29.22
N ILE A 150 -14.58 -10.99 -28.03
CA ILE A 150 -15.11 -9.83 -27.28
C ILE A 150 -14.23 -8.62 -27.59
N GLU A 151 -14.83 -7.55 -28.11
CA GLU A 151 -14.15 -6.31 -28.45
C GLU A 151 -14.32 -5.24 -27.36
N SER A 152 -15.50 -5.16 -26.73
CA SER A 152 -15.84 -4.13 -25.74
C SER A 152 -16.51 -4.67 -24.48
N HIS A 153 -16.38 -3.89 -23.39
CA HIS A 153 -17.20 -4.00 -22.18
C HIS A 153 -18.05 -2.73 -22.06
N ASP A 154 -19.31 -2.83 -22.47
CA ASP A 154 -20.22 -1.68 -22.62
C ASP A 154 -20.74 -1.13 -21.28
N GLY A 155 -20.56 -1.92 -20.22
CA GLY A 155 -20.81 -1.53 -18.85
C GLY A 155 -21.62 -2.58 -18.09
N GLY A 156 -21.56 -2.52 -16.76
CA GLY A 156 -22.23 -3.50 -15.91
C GLY A 156 -21.77 -4.93 -16.22
N ASN A 157 -22.65 -5.72 -16.81
CA ASN A 157 -22.46 -7.11 -17.20
C ASN A 157 -22.62 -7.36 -18.72
N GLN A 158 -22.68 -6.30 -19.54
CA GLN A 158 -22.84 -6.39 -20.99
C GLN A 158 -21.48 -6.21 -21.71
N TYR A 159 -21.29 -6.99 -22.75
CA TYR A 159 -20.11 -7.05 -23.60
C TYR A 159 -20.55 -7.11 -25.07
N SER A 160 -19.75 -6.57 -25.97
CA SER A 160 -19.99 -6.61 -27.41
C SER A 160 -18.78 -7.19 -28.14
N GLY A 161 -19.04 -7.74 -29.32
CA GLY A 161 -18.05 -8.32 -30.20
C GLY A 161 -18.73 -9.14 -31.27
N TYR A 162 -18.07 -10.17 -31.76
CA TYR A 162 -18.55 -10.95 -32.89
C TYR A 162 -18.35 -12.46 -32.71
N ALA A 163 -19.19 -13.23 -33.37
CA ALA A 163 -19.06 -14.67 -33.52
C ALA A 163 -18.67 -15.01 -34.96
N GLU A 164 -17.67 -15.87 -35.12
CA GLU A 164 -17.36 -16.55 -36.38
C GLU A 164 -18.21 -17.80 -36.46
N VAL A 165 -18.86 -18.00 -37.61
CA VAL A 165 -19.80 -19.09 -37.88
C VAL A 165 -19.38 -19.77 -39.18
N GLU A 166 -19.32 -21.10 -39.15
CA GLU A 166 -18.92 -21.95 -40.27
C GLU A 166 -19.86 -23.16 -40.36
N ASP A 167 -20.11 -23.66 -41.57
CA ASP A 167 -20.76 -24.95 -41.82
C ASP A 167 -19.72 -26.06 -42.10
N ASP A 168 -20.17 -27.22 -42.57
CA ASP A 168 -19.30 -28.33 -42.99
C ASP A 168 -18.92 -28.28 -44.50
N ASP A 169 -19.42 -27.30 -45.26
CA ASP A 169 -19.18 -27.10 -46.71
C ASP A 169 -18.13 -25.99 -47.01
N ASP A 170 -17.47 -25.46 -45.98
CA ASP A 170 -16.42 -24.40 -46.02
C ASP A 170 -16.97 -22.97 -46.24
N ASP A 171 -18.29 -22.78 -46.17
CA ASP A 171 -18.92 -21.46 -46.13
C ASP A 171 -18.83 -20.88 -44.71
N SER A 172 -18.56 -19.57 -44.62
CA SER A 172 -18.24 -18.90 -43.36
C SER A 172 -18.67 -17.44 -43.33
N THR A 173 -19.08 -16.97 -42.15
CA THR A 173 -19.49 -15.58 -41.93
C THR A 173 -19.17 -15.12 -40.51
N THR A 174 -19.31 -13.82 -40.28
CA THR A 174 -19.10 -13.19 -38.97
C THR A 174 -20.35 -12.40 -38.62
N ILE A 175 -20.92 -12.63 -37.44
CA ILE A 175 -22.10 -11.92 -36.94
C ILE A 175 -21.75 -11.11 -35.70
N ASP A 176 -22.25 -9.88 -35.61
CA ASP A 176 -22.12 -9.07 -34.40
C ASP A 176 -23.08 -9.60 -33.31
N ILE A 177 -22.58 -9.69 -32.08
CA ILE A 177 -23.31 -10.22 -30.93
C ILE A 177 -23.13 -9.36 -29.67
N THR A 178 -24.21 -9.29 -28.90
CA THR A 178 -24.22 -8.71 -27.55
C THR A 178 -24.30 -9.83 -26.51
N ILE A 179 -23.31 -9.89 -25.61
CA ILE A 179 -23.20 -10.93 -24.57
C ILE A 179 -23.48 -10.34 -23.19
N THR A 180 -24.39 -10.97 -22.44
CA THR A 180 -24.78 -10.57 -21.09
C THR A 180 -24.39 -11.66 -20.06
N ASP A 181 -23.52 -11.29 -19.13
CA ASP A 181 -23.06 -12.11 -17.99
C ASP A 181 -24.14 -12.17 -16.89
N VAL A 182 -24.83 -13.31 -16.75
CA VAL A 182 -25.99 -13.45 -15.85
C VAL A 182 -25.55 -13.95 -14.46
N LYS A 183 -25.16 -12.99 -13.62
CA LYS A 183 -24.60 -13.16 -12.26
C LYS A 183 -25.27 -14.13 -11.27
N TYR A 184 -26.51 -14.56 -11.51
CA TYR A 184 -27.29 -15.34 -10.53
C TYR A 184 -27.38 -16.83 -10.85
N ASP A 185 -26.98 -17.25 -12.05
CA ASP A 185 -27.17 -18.62 -12.55
C ASP A 185 -25.89 -19.15 -13.26
N ASP A 186 -24.77 -18.43 -13.10
CA ASP A 186 -23.50 -18.62 -13.84
C ASP A 186 -23.70 -18.81 -15.37
N SER A 187 -24.76 -18.20 -15.91
CA SER A 187 -25.21 -18.36 -17.29
C SER A 187 -24.91 -17.13 -18.15
N VAL A 188 -24.99 -17.34 -19.46
CA VAL A 188 -24.70 -16.31 -20.46
C VAL A 188 -25.91 -16.20 -21.37
N SER A 189 -26.43 -14.98 -21.51
CA SER A 189 -27.40 -14.67 -22.55
C SER A 189 -26.66 -14.01 -23.70
N VAL A 190 -26.83 -14.54 -24.91
CA VAL A 190 -26.34 -13.92 -26.14
C VAL A 190 -27.54 -13.37 -26.90
N HIS A 191 -27.36 -12.22 -27.52
CA HIS A 191 -28.26 -11.64 -28.50
C HIS A 191 -27.48 -11.49 -29.80
N ILE A 192 -27.97 -12.10 -30.88
CA ILE A 192 -27.54 -11.80 -32.24
C ILE A 192 -28.26 -10.51 -32.65
N ASP A 193 -27.53 -9.55 -33.22
CA ASP A 193 -28.14 -8.29 -33.64
C ASP A 193 -29.01 -8.54 -34.89
N GLY A 194 -30.26 -8.06 -34.88
CA GLY A 194 -31.32 -8.51 -35.80
C GLY A 194 -31.20 -8.09 -37.27
N ASP A 195 -30.07 -7.51 -37.70
CA ASP A 195 -29.70 -7.38 -39.12
C ASP A 195 -28.74 -8.50 -39.59
N GLN A 196 -28.32 -9.38 -38.68
CA GLN A 196 -27.45 -10.52 -38.96
C GLN A 196 -28.23 -11.82 -39.23
N ASP A 197 -29.49 -11.93 -38.79
CA ASP A 197 -30.35 -13.10 -39.05
C ASP A 197 -30.53 -13.34 -40.56
N ASP A 198 -30.81 -12.26 -41.31
CA ASP A 198 -30.87 -12.27 -42.78
C ASP A 198 -29.53 -12.76 -43.39
N LYS A 199 -28.40 -12.34 -42.82
CA LYS A 199 -27.05 -12.70 -43.28
C LYS A 199 -26.72 -14.17 -43.03
N LEU A 200 -27.16 -14.74 -41.89
CA LEU A 200 -27.04 -16.16 -41.61
C LEU A 200 -27.84 -16.98 -42.62
N ASN A 201 -29.11 -16.62 -42.84
CA ASN A 201 -30.01 -17.32 -43.77
C ASN A 201 -29.67 -17.09 -45.25
N GLU A 202 -28.89 -16.06 -45.60
CA GLU A 202 -28.28 -15.90 -46.93
C GLU A 202 -27.00 -16.72 -47.11
N THR A 203 -26.30 -17.07 -46.03
CA THR A 203 -25.02 -17.80 -46.08
C THR A 203 -25.21 -19.31 -45.98
N PHE A 204 -26.06 -19.79 -45.06
CA PHE A 204 -26.15 -21.19 -44.67
C PHE A 204 -27.46 -21.85 -45.09
N TYR A 205 -27.41 -23.18 -45.25
CA TYR A 205 -28.60 -24.01 -45.48
C TYR A 205 -29.27 -24.42 -44.16
N SER A 206 -30.57 -24.74 -44.24
CA SER A 206 -31.32 -25.30 -43.12
C SER A 206 -30.96 -26.77 -42.87
N ASN A 207 -31.10 -27.24 -41.63
CA ASN A 207 -31.05 -28.66 -41.29
C ASN A 207 -32.22 -29.43 -41.95
N ASP A 208 -31.93 -30.53 -42.66
CA ASP A 208 -32.89 -31.42 -43.37
C ASP A 208 -33.38 -32.62 -42.53
#